data_AF-A0A2E7PSD3-F1
#
_entry.id   AF-A0A2E7PSD3-F1
#
_cell.length_a   1.000
_cell.length_b   1.000
_cell.length_c   1.000
_cell.angle_alpha   90.00
_cell.angle_beta   90.00
_cell.angle_gamma   90.00
#
_symmetry.space_group_name_H-M   'P 1'
#
loop_
_entity.id
_entity.type
_entity.pdbx_description
1 polymer ?
#
loop_
_entity_poly.entity_id
_entity_poly.type
_entity_poly.pdbx_seq_one_letter_code
_entity_poly.pdbx_strand_id
1 'polypeptide(L)' 'IYPAIDIPKSGTRKEEKLFPAQHLDAIHKLRRTMTDMNPIDAMETIKQALAKFKTNDEFLSTLK' A
#
# COMPACT_ATOMS: atom_id res chain seq x y z
N ILE A 1 -10.27 6.71 12.74
CA ILE A 1 -9.96 5.89 11.54
C ILE A 1 -9.16 4.69 12.02
N TYR A 2 -9.56 3.47 11.65
CA TYR A 2 -8.86 2.22 11.99
C TYR A 2 -8.60 1.45 10.69
N PRO A 3 -7.43 0.81 10.52
CA PRO A 3 -6.27 0.78 11.43
C PRO A 3 -5.50 2.11 11.46
N ALA A 4 -4.83 2.44 12.57
CA ALA A 4 -4.06 3.67 12.72
C ALA A 4 -2.58 3.43 12.41
N ILE A 5 -2.26 3.20 11.14
CA ILE A 5 -0.91 2.86 10.67
C ILE A 5 -0.30 4.08 9.98
N ASP A 6 0.93 4.40 10.36
CA ASP A 6 1.74 5.41 9.68
C ASP A 6 2.53 4.73 8.56
N ILE A 7 2.04 4.83 7.32
CA ILE A 7 2.60 4.17 6.13
C ILE A 7 4.01 4.67 5.79
N PRO A 8 4.30 5.98 5.73
CA PRO A 8 5.66 6.45 5.42
C PRO A 8 6.70 6.04 6.48
N LYS A 9 6.29 5.86 7.74
CA LYS A 9 7.19 5.34 8.80
C LYS A 9 7.24 3.82 8.88
N SER A 10 6.30 3.11 8.26
CA SER A 10 6.22 1.64 8.31
C SER A 10 6.99 1.04 7.14
N GLY A 11 8.05 0.28 7.42
CA GLY A 11 8.80 -0.46 6.41
C GLY A 11 9.57 -1.63 7.01
N THR A 12 9.81 -2.65 6.19
CA THR A 12 10.54 -3.87 6.57
C THR A 12 11.87 -3.90 5.84
N ARG A 13 12.97 -4.12 6.56
CA ARG A 13 14.30 -4.24 5.96
C ARG A 13 14.34 -5.46 5.03
N LYS A 14 14.91 -5.28 3.83
CA LYS A 14 15.03 -6.32 2.79
C LYS A 14 13.66 -6.89 2.38
N GLU A 15 12.68 -6.01 2.19
CA GLU A 15 11.35 -6.41 1.71
C GLU A 15 11.37 -7.13 0.35
N GLU A 16 12.45 -6.97 -0.43
CA GLU A 16 12.66 -7.72 -1.67
C GLU A 16 12.78 -9.25 -1.52
N LYS A 17 13.06 -9.74 -0.32
CA LYS A 17 13.12 -11.19 -0.03
C LYS A 17 11.78 -11.76 0.45
N LEU A 18 10.85 -10.89 0.85
CA LEU A 18 9.56 -11.26 1.41
C LEU A 18 8.47 -11.25 0.33
N PHE A 19 8.59 -10.35 -0.64
CA PHE A 19 7.63 -10.20 -1.72
C PHE A 19 8.21 -10.62 -3.06
N PRO A 20 7.42 -11.26 -3.93
CA PRO A 20 7.81 -11.49 -5.32
C PRO A 20 8.09 -10.17 -6.04
N ALA A 21 9.09 -10.16 -6.93
CA ALA A 21 9.54 -8.96 -7.64
C ALA A 21 8.41 -8.23 -8.40
N GLN A 22 7.41 -8.98 -8.89
CA GLN A 22 6.24 -8.44 -9.57
C GLN A 22 5.34 -7.56 -8.68
N HIS A 23 5.33 -7.78 -7.37
CA HIS A 23 4.52 -6.99 -6.43
C HIS A 23 5.30 -5.83 -5.81
N LEU A 24 6.63 -5.91 -5.75
CA LEU A 24 7.47 -4.86 -5.17
C LEU A 24 7.29 -3.51 -5.87
N ASP A 25 7.22 -3.50 -7.21
CA ASP A 25 7.04 -2.25 -7.95
C ASP A 25 5.70 -1.57 -7.64
N ALA A 26 4.62 -2.36 -7.59
CA ALA A 26 3.28 -1.90 -7.22
C ALA A 26 3.23 -1.38 -5.77
N ILE A 27 3.88 -2.09 -4.83
CA ILE A 27 3.97 -1.68 -3.41
C ILE A 27 4.77 -0.37 -3.27
N HIS A 28 5.89 -0.22 -4.00
CA HIS A 28 6.67 1.01 -3.98
C HIS A 28 5.92 2.20 -4.60
N LYS A 29 5.20 1.99 -5.71
CA LYS A 29 4.31 3.00 -6.30
C LYS A 29 3.25 3.43 -5.30
N LEU A 30 2.56 2.46 -4.67
CA LEU A 30 1.55 2.73 -3.64
C LEU A 30 2.14 3.54 -2.48
N ARG A 31 3.31 3.16 -1.96
CA ARG A 31 3.96 3.89 -0.84
C ARG A 31 4.34 5.31 -1.24
N ARG A 32 4.83 5.55 -2.46
CA ARG A 32 5.15 6.89 -2.96
C ARG A 32 3.93 7.80 -2.97
N THR A 33 2.85 7.37 -3.62
CA THR A 33 1.59 8.14 -3.69
C THR A 33 1.04 8.48 -2.30
N MET A 34 1.20 7.57 -1.33
CA MET A 34 0.72 7.77 0.04
C MET A 34 1.66 8.62 0.90
N THR A 35 2.92 8.80 0.51
CA THR A 35 3.88 9.67 1.19
C THR A 35 3.68 11.14 0.80
N ASP A 36 3.20 11.39 -0.44
CA ASP A 36 2.89 12.73 -0.93
C ASP A 36 1.57 13.29 -0.36
N MET A 37 0.71 12.42 0.19
CA MET A 37 -0.59 12.79 0.76
C MET A 37 -0.54 12.88 2.30
N ASN A 38 -1.47 13.63 2.89
CA ASN A 38 -1.64 13.68 4.35
C ASN A 38 -2.01 12.27 4.86
N PRO A 39 -1.37 11.75 5.94
CA PRO A 39 -1.64 10.42 6.48
C PRO A 39 -3.12 10.08 6.68
N ILE A 40 -3.95 11.07 7.03
CA ILE A 40 -5.39 10.87 7.23
C ILE A 40 -6.09 10.52 5.90
N ASP A 41 -5.81 11.29 4.84
CA ASP A 41 -6.42 11.12 3.51
C ASP A 41 -5.89 9.86 2.82
N ALA A 42 -4.61 9.56 3.00
CA ALA A 42 -3.98 8.33 2.51
C ALA A 42 -4.69 7.08 3.09
N MET A 43 -4.98 7.10 4.40
CA MET A 43 -5.66 6.00 5.08
C MET A 43 -7.11 5.83 4.62
N GLU A 44 -7.85 6.91 4.36
CA GLU A 44 -9.18 6.82 3.75
C GLU A 44 -9.12 6.24 2.34
N THR A 45 -8.17 6.71 1.53
CA THR A 45 -8.00 6.26 0.14
C THR A 45 -7.71 4.76 0.07
N ILE A 46 -6.81 4.26 0.92
CA ILE A 46 -6.51 2.82 1.01
C ILE A 46 -7.72 2.05 1.52
N LYS A 47 -8.43 2.54 2.52
CA LYS A 47 -9.63 1.86 3.03
C LYS A 47 -10.69 1.73 1.94
N GLN A 48 -10.90 2.78 1.14
CA GLN A 48 -11.83 2.74 0.02
C GLN A 48 -11.35 1.81 -1.10
N ALA A 49 -10.05 1.78 -1.39
CA ALA A 49 -9.49 0.87 -2.39
C ALA A 49 -9.62 -0.60 -1.94
N LEU A 50 -9.24 -0.91 -0.70
CA LEU A 50 -9.36 -2.25 -0.12
C LEU A 50 -10.83 -2.70 0.02
N ALA A 51 -11.78 -1.78 0.19
CA ALA A 51 -13.20 -2.11 0.18
C ALA A 51 -13.71 -2.55 -1.21
N LYS A 52 -13.02 -2.16 -2.30
CA LYS A 52 -13.40 -2.53 -3.68
C LYS A 52 -12.88 -3.90 -4.09
N PHE A 53 -11.79 -4.37 -3.49
CA PHE A 53 -11.15 -5.63 -3.86
C PHE A 53 -11.31 -6.66 -2.75
N LYS A 54 -11.59 -7.90 -3.11
CA LYS A 54 -11.77 -8.98 -2.13
C LYS A 54 -10.42 -9.51 -1.63
N THR A 55 -9.37 -9.37 -2.45
CA THR A 55 -8.03 -9.85 -2.12
C THR A 55 -6.96 -8.79 -2.38
N ASN A 56 -5.87 -8.85 -1.62
CA ASN A 56 -4.71 -7.97 -1.83
C ASN A 56 -4.03 -8.24 -3.18
N ASP A 57 -4.13 -9.45 -3.72
CA ASP A 57 -3.53 -9.82 -4.99
C ASP A 57 -4.23 -9.14 -6.18
N GLU A 58 -5.56 -9.10 -6.15
CA GLU A 58 -6.38 -8.33 -7.11
C GLU A 58 -6.05 -6.84 -7.03
N PHE A 59 -5.97 -6.29 -5.81
CA PHE A 59 -5.62 -4.89 -5.60
C PHE A 59 -4.24 -4.55 -6.17
N LEU A 60 -3.21 -5.32 -5.82
CA LEU A 60 -1.85 -5.12 -6.31
C LEU A 60 -1.75 -5.31 -7.83
N SER A 61 -2.58 -6.17 -8.42
CA SER A 61 -2.64 -6.36 -9.88
C SER A 61 -3.23 -5.15 -10.60
N THR A 62 -4.09 -4.36 -9.96
CA THR A 62 -4.63 -3.10 -10.54
C THR A 62 -3.63 -1.93 -10.53
N LEU A 63 -2.56 -2.04 -9.73
CA LEU A 63 -1.50 -1.03 -9.56
C LEU A 63 -0.24 -1.33 -10.38
N LYS A 64 -0.29 -2.33 -11.28
CA LYS A 64 0.79 -2.63 -12.24
C LYS A 64 1.09 -1.43 -13.14
#